data_AF-A0A924QZK6-F1
#
_entry.id   AF-A0A924QZK6-F1
#
_cell.length_a   1.000
_cell.length_b   1.000
_cell.length_c   1.000
_cell.angle_alpha   90.00
_cell.angle_beta   90.00
_cell.angle_gamma   90.00
#
_symmetry.space_group_name_H-M   'P 1'
#
loop_
_entity.id
_entity.type
_entity.pdbx_description
1 polymer ?
#
loop_
_entity_poly.entity_id
_entity_poly.type
_entity_poly.pdbx_seq_one_letter_code
_entity_poly.pdbx_strand_id
1 'polypeptide(L)'
;GALYRHPQVMRTTDVARAVVQQLFAAYVEAAHEMPADFQARPDRHRAVADYVAGMTDRFAAREHRRLTGRDAFAALGAAYPA
;
A
#
# COMPACT_ATOMS: atom_id res chain seq x y z
N GLY A 1 3.64 20.83 23.06
CA GLY A 1 3.69 19.36 22.93
C GLY A 1 2.31 18.75 22.76
N ALA A 2 1.66 18.95 21.62
CA ALA A 2 0.38 18.31 21.31
C ALA A 2 0.34 17.94 19.81
N LEU A 3 1.25 17.08 19.36
CA LEU A 3 1.37 16.74 17.93
C LEU A 3 0.80 15.37 17.54
N TYR A 4 0.39 14.52 18.48
CA TYR A 4 0.18 13.09 18.20
C TYR A 4 -1.19 12.51 18.57
N ARG A 5 -2.23 13.35 18.70
CA ARG A 5 -3.62 12.87 18.86
C ARG A 5 -4.64 13.66 18.04
N HIS A 6 -4.23 14.16 16.87
CA HIS A 6 -5.18 14.77 15.95
C HIS A 6 -5.84 13.65 15.10
N PRO A 7 -7.18 13.66 14.87
CA PRO A 7 -7.91 12.66 14.06
C PRO A 7 -7.30 12.35 12.69
N GLN A 8 -6.46 13.26 12.18
CA GLN A 8 -5.74 13.14 10.92
C GLN A 8 -4.68 12.01 10.93
N VAL A 9 -3.96 11.79 12.03
CA VAL A 9 -2.90 10.74 12.09
C VAL A 9 -3.50 9.34 12.13
N MET A 10 -4.58 9.14 12.90
CA MET A 10 -5.26 7.85 13.00
C MET A 10 -5.83 7.41 11.65
N ARG A 11 -6.43 8.33 10.89
CA ARG A 11 -6.99 8.03 9.56
C ARG A 11 -5.91 7.71 8.52
N THR A 12 -4.75 8.35 8.60
CA THR A 12 -3.61 8.01 7.73
C THR A 12 -3.15 6.58 7.99
N THR A 13 -3.14 6.12 9.24
CA THR A 13 -2.81 4.74 9.60
C THR A 13 -3.79 3.74 9.02
N ASP A 14 -5.10 4.02 9.07
CA ASP A 14 -6.13 3.14 8.52
C ASP A 14 -6.02 3.02 6.99
N VAL A 15 -5.74 4.13 6.31
CA VAL A 15 -5.51 4.13 4.86
C VAL A 15 -4.24 3.38 4.49
N ALA A 16 -3.14 3.59 5.21
CA ALA A 16 -1.91 2.84 5.00
C ALA A 16 -2.14 1.33 5.16
N ARG A 17 -2.89 0.92 6.19
CA ARG A 17 -3.28 -0.49 6.40
C ARG A 17 -4.08 -1.04 5.21
N ALA A 18 -5.07 -0.28 4.73
CA ALA A 18 -5.86 -0.69 3.58
C ALA A 18 -5.01 -0.82 2.30
N VAL A 19 -4.09 0.10 2.06
CA VAL A 19 -3.15 0.06 0.92
C VAL A 19 -2.29 -1.21 0.97
N VAL A 20 -1.69 -1.52 2.12
CA VAL A 20 -0.86 -2.73 2.29
C VAL A 20 -1.67 -4.00 2.04
N GLN A 21 -2.88 -4.10 2.61
CA GLN A 21 -3.76 -5.25 2.39
C GLN A 21 -4.14 -5.44 0.92
N GLN A 22 -4.47 -4.34 0.24
CA GLN A 22 -4.87 -4.39 -1.17
C GLN A 22 -3.68 -4.68 -2.10
N LEU A 23 -2.50 -4.14 -1.82
CA LEU A 23 -1.27 -4.49 -2.53
C LEU A 23 -0.93 -5.97 -2.37
N PHE A 24 -0.99 -6.49 -1.15
CA PHE A 24 -0.73 -7.90 -0.88
C PHE A 24 -1.68 -8.79 -1.69
N ALA A 25 -2.99 -8.53 -1.62
CA ALA A 25 -3.98 -9.29 -2.38
C ALA A 25 -3.73 -9.19 -3.90
N ALA A 26 -3.49 -7.97 -4.42
CA ALA A 26 -3.25 -7.77 -5.85
C ALA A 26 -2.03 -8.55 -6.36
N TYR A 27 -0.92 -8.57 -5.61
CA TYR A 27 0.28 -9.30 -6.02
C TYR A 27 0.21 -10.82 -5.80
N VAL A 28 -0.60 -11.29 -4.86
CA VAL A 28 -0.87 -12.74 -4.74
C VAL A 28 -1.59 -13.25 -5.99
N GLU A 29 -2.57 -12.49 -6.48
CA GLU A 29 -3.32 -12.79 -7.71
C GLU A 29 -2.46 -12.60 -8.97
N ALA A 30 -1.75 -11.47 -9.05
CA ALA A 30 -0.95 -11.09 -10.21
C ALA A 30 0.56 -11.10 -9.89
N ALA A 31 1.09 -12.25 -9.46
CA ALA A 31 2.50 -12.35 -9.07
C ALA A 31 3.48 -11.93 -10.18
N HIS A 32 3.10 -12.08 -11.46
CA HIS A 32 3.88 -11.65 -12.62
C HIS A 32 4.11 -10.13 -12.70
N GLU A 33 3.38 -9.34 -11.92
CA GLU A 33 3.55 -7.89 -11.80
C GLU A 33 4.71 -7.50 -10.86
N MET A 34 5.24 -8.43 -10.07
CA MET A 34 6.41 -8.19 -9.21
C MET A 34 7.73 -8.23 -10.00
N PRO A 35 8.86 -7.74 -9.47
CA PRO A 35 10.18 -8.00 -10.06
C PRO A 35 10.51 -9.50 -10.10
N ALA A 36 11.24 -9.94 -11.14
CA ALA A 36 11.55 -11.35 -11.39
C ALA A 36 12.12 -12.10 -10.18
N ASP A 37 12.98 -11.44 -9.39
CA ASP A 37 13.60 -12.01 -8.18
C ASP A 37 12.59 -12.41 -7.10
N PHE A 38 11.43 -11.75 -7.04
CA PHE A 38 10.33 -12.11 -6.14
C PHE A 38 9.41 -13.15 -6.79
N GLN A 39 9.18 -13.07 -8.10
CA GLN A 39 8.37 -14.04 -8.84
C GLN A 39 8.93 -15.46 -8.76
N ALA A 40 10.26 -15.60 -8.81
CA ALA A 40 10.95 -16.89 -8.83
C ALA A 40 10.97 -17.61 -7.47
N ARG A 41 10.50 -16.96 -6.39
CA ARG A 41 10.53 -17.55 -5.04
C ARG A 41 9.44 -18.61 -4.88
N PRO A 42 9.74 -19.74 -4.19
CA PRO A 42 8.80 -20.85 -4.05
C PRO A 42 7.60 -20.52 -3.15
N ASP A 43 7.79 -19.69 -2.11
CA ASP A 43 6.71 -19.21 -1.26
C ASP A 43 6.20 -17.86 -1.77
N ARG A 44 5.08 -17.91 -2.50
CA ARG A 44 4.44 -16.73 -3.08
C ARG A 44 4.02 -15.72 -2.01
N HIS A 45 3.34 -16.17 -0.96
CA HIS A 45 2.81 -15.26 0.06
C HIS A 45 3.94 -14.55 0.79
N ARG A 46 5.02 -15.28 1.10
CA ARG A 46 6.21 -14.68 1.72
C ARG A 46 6.92 -13.71 0.78
N ALA A 47 7.07 -14.06 -0.49
CA ALA A 47 7.69 -13.19 -1.48
C ALA A 47 6.92 -11.87 -1.65
N VAL A 48 5.59 -11.94 -1.73
CA VAL A 48 4.73 -10.75 -1.78
C VAL A 48 4.86 -9.93 -0.50
N ALA A 49 4.82 -10.56 0.67
CA ALA A 49 4.98 -9.85 1.95
C ALA A 49 6.31 -9.11 2.03
N ASP A 50 7.42 -9.77 1.68
CA ASP A 50 8.75 -9.16 1.67
C ASP A 50 8.82 -8.00 0.66
N TYR A 51 8.21 -8.16 -0.52
CA TYR A 51 8.19 -7.12 -1.55
C TYR A 51 7.41 -5.88 -1.10
N VAL A 52 6.20 -6.09 -0.55
CA VAL A 52 5.35 -5.01 -0.02
C VAL A 52 6.01 -4.32 1.18
N ALA A 53 6.64 -5.09 2.08
CA ALA A 53 7.36 -4.53 3.23
C ALA A 53 8.59 -3.70 2.85
N GLY A 54 9.18 -3.96 1.67
CA GLY A 54 10.31 -3.19 1.13
C GLY A 54 9.90 -1.88 0.45
N MET A 55 8.60 -1.58 0.32
CA MET A 55 8.13 -0.37 -0.37
C MET A 55 8.24 0.87 0.52
N THR A 56 8.63 1.99 -0.08
CA THR A 56 8.42 3.32 0.51
C THR A 56 6.95 3.74 0.35
N ASP A 57 6.44 4.62 1.21
CA ASP A 57 5.06 5.12 1.12
C ASP A 57 4.69 5.63 -0.28
N ARG A 58 5.59 6.42 -0.89
CA ARG A 58 5.39 6.97 -2.24
C ARG A 58 5.32 5.86 -3.29
N PHE A 59 6.15 4.82 -3.15
CA PHE A 59 6.14 3.70 -4.07
C PHE A 59 4.88 2.84 -3.91
N ALA A 60 4.51 2.52 -2.66
CA ALA A 60 3.29 1.79 -2.35
C ALA A 60 2.03 2.52 -2.87
N ALA A 61 1.93 3.83 -2.68
CA ALA A 61 0.82 4.63 -3.19
C ALA A 61 0.73 4.63 -4.73
N ARG A 62 1.88 4.77 -5.41
CA ARG A 62 1.94 4.71 -6.88
C ARG A 62 1.46 3.36 -7.39
N GLU A 63 1.91 2.30 -6.73
CA GLU A 63 1.69 0.96 -7.20
C GLU A 63 0.31 0.41 -6.87
N HIS A 64 -0.22 0.82 -5.74
CA HIS A 64 -1.62 0.61 -5.38
C HIS A 64 -2.55 1.25 -6.41
N ARG A 65 -2.23 2.46 -6.88
CA ARG A 65 -2.97 3.11 -7.97
C ARG A 65 -2.86 2.35 -9.29
N ARG A 66 -1.66 1.89 -9.65
CA ARG A 66 -1.44 1.13 -10.89
C ARG A 66 -2.25 -0.17 -10.92
N LEU A 67 -2.24 -0.92 -9.81
CA LEU A 67 -2.86 -2.25 -9.74
C LEU A 67 -4.36 -2.21 -9.45
N THR A 68 -4.85 -1.19 -8.74
CA THR A 68 -6.26 -1.12 -8.30
C THR A 68 -7.06 0.01 -8.93
N GLY A 69 -6.41 0.94 -9.64
CA GLY A 69 -7.03 2.15 -10.17
C GLY A 69 -7.43 3.20 -9.12
N ARG A 70 -7.16 2.96 -7.83
CA ARG A 70 -7.59 3.83 -6.73
C ARG A 70 -6.44 4.69 -6.19
N ASP A 71 -6.72 5.95 -5.92
CA ASP A 71 -5.80 6.85 -5.24
C ASP A 71 -6.20 7.01 -3.77
N ALA A 72 -5.74 6.08 -2.93
CA ALA A 72 -6.14 6.00 -1.53
C ALA A 72 -5.78 7.26 -0.71
N PHE A 73 -4.71 7.96 -1.09
CA PHE A 73 -4.24 9.16 -0.38
C PHE A 73 -4.86 10.45 -0.92
N ALA A 74 -5.21 10.55 -2.20
CA ALA A 74 -6.01 11.69 -2.68
C ALA A 74 -7.43 11.69 -2.10
N ALA A 75 -8.02 10.50 -1.89
CA ALA A 75 -9.33 10.39 -1.26
C ALA A 75 -9.36 10.95 0.17
N LEU A 76 -8.26 10.82 0.94
CA LEU A 76 -8.10 11.46 2.25
C LEU A 76 -8.09 12.99 2.18
N GLY A 77 -7.41 13.56 1.18
CA GLY A 77 -7.32 15.01 0.98
C GLY A 77 -8.63 15.63 0.51
N ALA A 78 -9.37 14.94 -0.36
CA ALA A 78 -10.67 15.40 -0.85
C ALA A 78 -11.77 15.35 0.23
N ALA A 79 -11.69 14.42 1.18
CA ALA A 79 -12.67 14.30 2.25
C ALA A 79 -12.62 15.46 3.27
N TYR A 80 -11.56 16.28 3.26
CA TYR A 80 -11.38 17.43 4.14
C TYR A 80 -10.66 18.58 3.42
N PRO A 81 -11.37 19.41 2.64
CA PRO A 81 -10.82 20.65 2.12
C PRO A 81 -10.49 21.60 3.27
N ALA A 82 -9.45 22.42 3.09
CA ALA A 82 -8.99 23.42 4.07
C ALA A 82 -10.04 24.50 4.35
#